data_AF-A0A251UYI4-F1
#
_entry.id   AF-A0A251UYI4-F1
#
_cell.length_a   1.000
_cell.length_b   1.000
_cell.length_c   1.000
_cell.angle_alpha   90.00
_cell.angle_beta   90.00
_cell.angle_gamma   90.00
#
_symmetry.space_group_name_H-M   'P 1'
#
loop_
_entity.id
_entity.type
_entity.pdbx_description
1 polymer ?
#
loop_
_entity_poly.entity_id
_entity_poly.type
_entity_poly.pdbx_seq_one_letter_code
_entity_poly.pdbx_strand_id
1 'polypeptide(L)'
;MCTSMSCLLQDQHEQWKHHPEKASRSIKVFRCQLPCHTQFYSSEPPKTDGNDKPLVAAAAPFCSWCGTWKGDKVCSNCKRARYCSKTHQGHSLEFNS
;
A
#
# COMPACT_ATOMS: atom_id res chain seq x y z
N MET A 1 -23.94 8.85 3.77
CA MET A 1 -22.47 8.94 3.59
C MET A 1 -22.06 10.39 3.72
N CYS A 2 -20.93 10.68 4.34
CA CYS A 2 -20.48 12.06 4.52
C CYS A 2 -19.94 12.58 3.18
N THR A 3 -20.78 13.27 2.41
CA THR A 3 -20.44 13.79 1.08
C THR A 3 -19.45 14.95 1.11
N SER A 4 -19.38 15.68 2.23
CA SER A 4 -18.57 16.90 2.34
C SER A 4 -17.17 16.69 2.92
N MET A 5 -16.77 15.45 3.25
CA MET A 5 -15.51 15.12 3.94
C MET A 5 -15.27 15.89 5.26
N SER A 6 -16.29 16.56 5.81
CA SER A 6 -16.16 17.43 6.98
C SER A 6 -15.68 16.69 8.22
N CYS A 7 -16.06 15.42 8.38
CA CYS A 7 -15.59 14.57 9.48
C CYS A 7 -14.08 14.31 9.43
N LEU A 8 -13.50 14.17 8.22
CA LEU A 8 -12.07 13.97 8.04
C LEU A 8 -11.29 15.25 8.34
N LEU A 9 -11.79 16.40 7.89
CA LEU A 9 -11.18 17.70 8.15
C LEU A 9 -11.19 18.03 9.65
N GLN A 10 -12.30 17.75 10.34
CA GLN A 10 -12.39 17.91 11.78
C GLN A 10 -11.39 16.99 12.51
N ASP A 11 -11.23 15.74 12.08
CA ASP A 11 -10.28 14.83 12.70
C ASP A 11 -8.83 15.29 12.52
N GLN A 12 -8.45 15.73 11.32
CA GLN A 12 -7.11 16.27 11.08
C GLN A 12 -6.80 17.50 11.94
N HIS A 13 -7.77 18.40 12.11
CA HIS A 13 -7.63 19.57 12.97
C HIS A 13 -7.37 19.17 14.43
N GLU A 14 -8.12 18.20 14.96
CA GLU A 14 -7.88 17.70 16.32
C GLU A 14 -6.53 16.98 16.44
N GLN A 15 -6.09 16.24 15.41
CA GLN A 15 -4.77 15.60 15.40
C GLN A 15 -3.62 16.62 15.42
N TRP A 16 -3.76 17.76 14.72
CA TRP A 16 -2.74 18.81 14.71
C TRP A 16 -2.56 19.54 16.03
N LYS A 17 -3.55 19.53 16.92
CA LYS A 17 -3.46 20.17 18.24
C LYS A 17 -2.66 19.35 19.27
N HIS A 18 -2.33 18.09 18.97
CA HIS A 18 -1.67 17.22 19.95
C HIS A 18 -0.14 17.39 19.98
N HIS A 19 0.38 17.62 21.19
CA HIS A 19 1.79 17.87 21.49
C HIS A 19 2.67 16.62 21.27
N PRO A 20 3.93 16.76 20.82
CA PRO A 20 4.84 15.66 20.49
C PRO A 20 5.31 14.79 21.68
N GLU A 21 4.93 15.12 22.92
CA GLU A 21 5.42 14.42 24.12
C GLU A 21 4.88 12.99 24.30
N LYS A 22 3.83 12.59 23.57
CA LYS A 22 3.32 11.21 23.60
C LYS A 22 3.87 10.42 22.41
N ALA A 23 4.82 9.53 22.69
CA ALA A 23 5.42 8.63 21.70
C ALA A 23 4.39 7.68 21.02
N SER A 24 3.23 7.47 21.64
CA SER A 24 2.17 6.61 21.13
C SER A 24 0.95 7.43 20.71
N ARG A 25 0.67 7.46 19.41
CA ARG A 25 -0.55 8.07 18.85
C ARG A 25 -1.57 6.98 18.48
N SER A 26 -2.83 7.18 18.87
CA SER A 26 -3.94 6.35 18.37
C SER A 26 -4.29 6.79 16.94
N ILE A 27 -4.37 5.85 16.00
CA ILE A 27 -4.74 6.13 14.61
C ILE A 27 -6.23 5.83 14.45
N LYS A 28 -7.01 6.83 14.03
CA LYS A 28 -8.38 6.57 13.59
C LYS A 28 -8.35 6.10 12.13
N VAL A 29 -8.86 4.91 11.91
CA VAL A 29 -9.00 4.32 10.58
C VAL A 29 -10.45 4.46 10.14
N PHE A 30 -10.70 5.31 9.15
CA PHE A 30 -12.01 5.36 8.49
C PHE A 30 -12.11 4.16 7.56
N ARG A 31 -13.16 3.35 7.76
CA ARG A 31 -13.46 2.24 6.85
C ARG A 31 -13.91 2.79 5.49
N CYS A 32 -13.67 2.00 4.45
CA CYS A 32 -14.09 2.34 3.09
C CYS A 32 -15.56 2.76 3.11
N GLN A 33 -15.85 3.97 2.61
CA GLN A 33 -17.22 4.49 2.53
C GLN A 33 -18.00 3.89 1.36
N LEU A 34 -17.52 2.82 0.72
CA LEU A 34 -18.29 2.19 -0.35
C LEU A 34 -19.37 1.31 0.27
N PRO A 35 -20.62 1.35 -0.23
CA PRO A 35 -21.65 0.42 0.19
C PRO A 35 -21.19 -1.02 -0.03
N CYS A 36 -21.65 -1.97 0.80
CA CYS A 36 -21.33 -3.40 0.62
C CYS A 36 -21.76 -3.91 -0.78
N HIS A 37 -22.83 -3.34 -1.33
CA HIS A 37 -23.32 -3.60 -2.68
C HIS A 37 -22.94 -2.44 -3.60
N THR A 38 -22.10 -2.71 -4.61
CA THR A 38 -21.74 -1.71 -5.64
C THR A 38 -21.80 -2.36 -7.02
N GLN A 39 -22.00 -1.55 -8.06
CA GLN A 39 -21.98 -2.04 -9.45
C GLN A 39 -20.61 -2.59 -9.93
N PHE A 40 -19.54 -2.30 -9.17
CA PHE A 40 -18.16 -2.63 -9.56
C PHE A 40 -17.63 -3.90 -8.90
N TYR A 41 -18.20 -4.30 -7.75
CA TYR A 41 -17.70 -5.41 -6.95
C TYR A 41 -18.85 -6.34 -6.56
N SER A 42 -18.60 -7.65 -6.66
CA SER A 42 -19.51 -8.65 -6.09
C SER A 42 -19.60 -8.48 -4.58
N SER A 43 -20.79 -8.66 -4.04
CA SER A 43 -21.03 -8.66 -2.59
C SER A 43 -20.69 -10.00 -1.95
N GLU A 44 -20.63 -11.07 -2.74
CA GLU A 44 -20.14 -12.35 -2.29
C GLU A 44 -18.60 -12.38 -2.30
N PRO A 45 -17.97 -13.01 -1.28
CA PRO A 45 -16.53 -13.18 -1.28
C PRO A 45 -16.09 -14.04 -2.48
N PRO A 46 -14.87 -13.81 -3.01
CA PRO A 46 -14.29 -14.69 -4.03
C PRO A 46 -14.25 -16.14 -3.53
N LYS A 47 -14.60 -17.09 -4.41
CA LYS A 47 -14.61 -18.50 -4.05
C LYS A 47 -13.19 -19.03 -4.13
N THR A 48 -12.64 -19.50 -3.01
CA THR A 48 -11.28 -20.08 -2.94
C THR A 48 -11.21 -21.49 -3.55
N ASP A 49 -11.95 -21.74 -4.64
CA ASP A 49 -12.02 -23.01 -5.35
C ASP A 49 -10.80 -23.25 -6.26
N GLY A 50 -9.77 -22.40 -6.14
CA GLY A 50 -8.56 -22.44 -6.98
C GLY A 50 -8.76 -22.01 -8.43
N ASN A 51 -10.00 -21.72 -8.85
CA ASN A 51 -10.33 -21.19 -10.18
C ASN A 51 -10.26 -19.65 -10.25
N ASP A 52 -10.05 -18.98 -9.12
CA ASP A 52 -9.69 -17.57 -9.08
C ASP A 52 -8.29 -17.43 -9.70
N LYS A 53 -8.23 -17.39 -11.04
CA LYS A 53 -7.04 -16.93 -11.74
C LYS A 53 -6.78 -15.52 -11.22
N PRO A 54 -5.66 -15.25 -10.54
CA PRO A 54 -5.33 -13.87 -10.23
C PRO A 54 -5.34 -13.12 -11.56
N LEU A 55 -6.21 -12.13 -11.70
CA LEU A 55 -6.25 -11.20 -12.87
C LEU A 55 -4.94 -10.42 -13.03
N VAL A 56 -3.96 -10.68 -12.16
CA VAL A 56 -2.60 -10.21 -12.24
C VAL A 56 -1.91 -10.92 -13.40
N ALA A 57 -2.14 -10.41 -14.60
CA ALA A 57 -1.29 -10.65 -15.76
C ALA A 57 0.15 -10.36 -15.36
N ALA A 58 0.94 -11.41 -15.10
CA ALA A 58 2.29 -11.38 -14.52
C ALA A 58 2.40 -10.56 -13.23
N ALA A 59 2.76 -11.19 -12.11
CA ALA A 59 3.04 -10.49 -10.84
C ALA A 59 3.85 -9.20 -11.10
N ALA A 60 3.23 -8.03 -10.86
CA ALA A 60 3.86 -6.76 -11.15
C ALA A 60 5.19 -6.68 -10.39
N PRO A 61 6.30 -6.36 -11.06
CA PRO A 61 7.60 -6.38 -10.42
C PRO A 61 7.66 -5.34 -9.30
N PHE A 62 7.80 -5.77 -8.05
CA PHE A 62 7.97 -4.86 -6.92
C PHE A 62 9.44 -4.52 -6.69
N CYS A 63 9.69 -3.29 -6.24
CA CYS A 63 11.00 -2.88 -5.77
C CYS A 63 11.31 -3.58 -4.43
N SER A 64 12.43 -4.28 -4.35
CA SER A 64 12.90 -5.00 -3.15
C SER A 64 13.25 -4.09 -1.97
N TRP A 65 13.39 -2.78 -2.19
CA TRP A 65 13.72 -1.81 -1.13
C TRP A 65 12.49 -1.03 -0.64
N CYS A 66 11.70 -0.41 -1.53
CA CYS A 66 10.53 0.40 -1.15
C CYS A 66 9.16 -0.26 -1.38
N GLY A 67 9.08 -1.42 -2.04
CA GLY A 67 7.81 -2.11 -2.32
C GLY A 67 6.94 -1.51 -3.43
N THR A 68 7.39 -0.45 -4.12
CA THR A 68 6.63 0.13 -5.26
C THR A 68 6.56 -0.83 -6.44
N TRP A 69 5.43 -0.83 -7.17
CA TRP A 69 5.12 -1.66 -8.34
C TRP A 69 5.99 -1.42 -9.60
N LYS A 70 6.98 -0.53 -9.54
CA LYS A 70 7.86 -0.14 -10.66
C LYS A 70 9.25 -0.77 -10.51
N GLY A 71 9.35 -2.03 -10.14
CA GLY A 71 10.60 -2.78 -10.00
C GLY A 71 11.22 -3.20 -11.34
N ASP A 72 11.37 -2.27 -12.28
CA ASP A 72 11.80 -2.56 -13.65
C ASP A 72 13.29 -2.92 -13.78
N LYS A 73 14.13 -2.51 -12.81
CA LYS A 73 15.59 -2.73 -12.86
C LYS A 73 15.97 -4.00 -12.12
N VAL A 74 16.46 -5.00 -12.84
CA VAL A 74 16.95 -6.25 -12.25
C VAL A 74 18.40 -6.07 -11.79
N CYS A 75 18.74 -6.62 -10.62
CA CYS A 75 20.11 -6.65 -10.15
C CYS A 75 21.01 -7.43 -11.12
N SER A 76 22.07 -6.82 -11.63
CA SER A 76 23.03 -7.45 -12.55
C SER A 76 23.81 -8.60 -11.90
N ASN A 77 24.03 -8.55 -10.59
CA ASN A 77 24.76 -9.57 -9.86
C ASN A 77 23.87 -10.82 -9.58
N CYS A 78 22.80 -10.65 -8.79
CA CYS A 78 21.99 -11.79 -8.35
C CYS A 78 20.85 -12.19 -9.32
N LYS A 79 20.51 -11.33 -10.29
CA LYS A 79 19.42 -11.52 -11.27
C LYS A 79 18.02 -11.82 -10.69
N ARG A 80 17.86 -11.66 -9.36
CA ARG A 80 16.63 -11.95 -8.62
C ARG A 80 15.96 -10.69 -8.08
N ALA A 81 16.74 -9.83 -7.42
CA ALA A 81 16.21 -8.59 -6.85
C ALA A 81 15.83 -7.58 -7.95
N ARG A 82 14.77 -6.82 -7.70
CA ARG A 82 14.22 -5.82 -8.63
C ARG A 82 14.13 -4.46 -7.94
N TYR A 83 14.40 -3.38 -8.64
CA TYR A 83 14.47 -2.03 -8.08
C TYR A 83 13.81 -1.00 -9.00
N CYS A 84 13.19 0.02 -8.41
CA CYS A 84 12.65 1.14 -9.18
C CYS A 84 13.69 2.22 -9.51
N SER A 85 14.86 2.20 -8.87
CA SER A 85 15.97 3.12 -9.13
C SER A 85 17.32 2.48 -8.81
N LYS A 86 18.40 3.02 -9.39
CA LYS A 86 19.78 2.63 -9.02
C LYS A 86 20.09 2.99 -7.56
N THR A 87 19.53 4.09 -7.06
CA THR A 87 19.67 4.53 -5.66
C THR A 87 19.15 3.47 -4.69
N HIS A 88 17.97 2.90 -4.95
CA HIS A 88 17.40 1.84 -4.12
C HIS A 88 18.21 0.54 -4.21
N GLN A 89 18.82 0.24 -5.37
CA GLN A 89 19.77 -0.86 -5.47
C GLN A 89 21.01 -0.61 -4.60
N GLY A 90 21.57 0.60 -4.62
CA GLY A 90 22.71 1.00 -3.78
C GLY A 90 22.43 0.86 -2.28
N HIS A 91 21.33 1.47 -1.81
CA HIS A 91 20.95 1.37 -0.38
C HIS A 91 20.73 -0.09 0.05
N SER A 92 20.11 -0.90 -0.80
CA SER A 92 19.90 -2.33 -0.51
C SER A 92 21.22 -3.09 -0.34
N LEU A 93 22.27 -2.72 -1.07
CA LEU A 93 23.60 -3.34 -0.93
C LEU A 93 24.30 -2.91 0.37
N GLU A 94 24.15 -1.66 0.78
CA GLU A 94 24.70 -1.14 2.04
C GLU A 94 24.05 -1.79 3.27
N PHE A 95 22.75 -2.05 3.24
CA PHE A 95 22.03 -2.73 4.32
C PHE A 95 22.34 -4.23 4.46
N ASN A 96 22.91 -4.87 3.42
CA ASN A 96 23.21 -6.31 3.40
C ASN A 96 24.72 -6.62 3.46
N SER A 97 25.57 -5.60 3.66
CA SER A 97 27.02 -5.76 3.88
C SER A 97 27.35 -5.72 5.36
#